data_AF-A0A031JNF3-F1
#
_entry.id   AF-A0A031JNF3-F1
#
_cell.length_a   1.000
_cell.length_b   1.000
_cell.length_c   1.000
_cell.angle_alpha   90.00
_cell.angle_beta   90.00
_cell.angle_gamma   90.00
#
_symmetry.space_group_name_H-M   'P 1'
#
loop_
_entity.id
_entity.type
_entity.pdbx_description
1 polymer ?
#
loop_
_entity_poly.entity_id
_entity_poly.type
_entity_poly.pdbx_seq_one_letter_code
_entity_poly.pdbx_strand_id
1 'polypeptide(L)'
;MANFPLQADSACATSTPISFSEAHAAYRTARVHFERTAPIVDADTSAAIGRASDNALGLMIAAPSDSVADLATKLETMLVEYEDSEWGADRVRAIAEDARRLAAPQESWNALVSRFAALEAEKPITDENIDEAGELIGKIMAMPAPDANAARWKLDYILDTTGGSNASYSADYLEQMFADYRRFLGGA
;
A
#
# COMPACT_ATOMS: atom_id res chain seq x y z
N MET A 1 -18.97 -14.68 30.27
CA MET A 1 -19.48 -14.62 28.88
C MET A 1 -19.16 -13.23 28.36
N ALA A 2 -18.13 -13.10 27.52
CA ALA A 2 -17.78 -11.82 26.91
C ALA A 2 -18.68 -11.61 25.69
N ASN A 3 -19.47 -10.54 25.73
CA ASN A 3 -20.43 -10.15 24.71
C ASN A 3 -19.67 -9.35 23.64
N PHE A 4 -19.39 -9.95 22.47
CA PHE A 4 -18.86 -9.22 21.32
C PHE A 4 -20.02 -8.78 20.43
N PRO A 5 -20.14 -7.49 20.07
CA PRO A 5 -21.22 -7.05 19.20
C PRO A 5 -20.91 -7.46 17.76
N LEU A 6 -21.67 -8.44 17.25
CA LEU A 6 -21.92 -8.63 15.83
C LEU A 6 -22.89 -7.53 15.38
N GLN A 7 -22.38 -6.34 15.05
CA GLN A 7 -23.13 -5.37 14.26
C GLN A 7 -22.59 -5.36 12.84
N ALA A 8 -23.32 -6.07 11.97
CA ALA A 8 -23.38 -5.75 10.56
C ALA A 8 -24.30 -4.52 10.45
N ASP A 9 -23.71 -3.34 10.21
CA ASP A 9 -24.47 -2.21 9.73
C ASP A 9 -23.73 -1.52 8.58
N SER A 10 -24.52 -1.32 7.54
CA SER A 10 -24.23 -0.63 6.30
C SER A 10 -23.64 0.76 6.57
N ALA A 11 -22.38 0.96 6.19
CA ALA A 11 -21.77 2.28 6.11
C ALA A 11 -21.36 2.56 4.67
N CYS A 12 -22.16 3.37 3.98
CA CYS A 12 -21.70 4.15 2.85
C CYS A 12 -20.72 5.19 3.43
N ALA A 13 -19.42 4.91 3.37
CA ALA A 13 -18.39 5.80 3.86
C ALA A 13 -17.14 5.65 3.01
N THR A 14 -16.54 6.79 2.69
CA THR A 14 -15.19 6.99 2.16
C THR A 14 -14.15 6.43 3.12
N SER A 15 -14.12 5.11 3.33
CA SER A 15 -13.14 4.45 4.17
C SER A 15 -11.81 4.43 3.42
N THR A 16 -10.78 5.00 4.04
CA THR A 16 -9.38 4.76 3.66
C THR A 16 -9.20 3.27 3.33
N PRO A 17 -8.58 2.92 2.19
CA PRO A 17 -8.32 1.53 1.87
C PRO A 17 -7.56 0.88 3.03
N ILE A 18 -8.05 -0.25 3.53
CA ILE A 18 -7.36 -1.01 4.58
C ILE A 18 -6.02 -1.51 4.04
N SER A 19 -4.96 -1.41 4.83
CA SER A 19 -3.65 -1.94 4.44
C SER A 19 -3.67 -3.47 4.38
N PHE A 20 -2.76 -4.09 3.62
CA PHE A 20 -2.66 -5.55 3.59
C PHE A 20 -2.40 -6.14 4.98
N SER A 21 -1.53 -5.50 5.77
CA SER A 21 -1.20 -5.96 7.13
C SER A 21 -2.43 -6.02 8.04
N GLU A 22 -3.26 -4.97 8.03
CA GLU A 22 -4.49 -4.89 8.80
C GLU A 22 -5.52 -5.94 8.32
N ALA A 23 -5.69 -6.06 7.00
CA ALA A 23 -6.62 -7.02 6.42
C ALA A 23 -6.21 -8.48 6.71
N HIS A 24 -4.91 -8.78 6.63
CA HIS A 24 -4.35 -10.08 6.97
C HIS A 24 -4.53 -10.40 8.47
N ALA A 25 -4.30 -9.43 9.36
CA ALA A 25 -4.54 -9.61 10.78
C ALA A 25 -6.02 -9.90 11.09
N ALA A 26 -6.94 -9.21 10.42
CA ALA A 26 -8.38 -9.44 10.53
C ALA A 26 -8.76 -10.85 10.04
N TYR A 27 -8.26 -11.28 8.88
CA TYR A 27 -8.48 -12.62 8.36
C TYR A 27 -7.99 -13.71 9.33
N ARG A 28 -6.76 -13.63 9.83
CA ARG A 28 -6.25 -14.62 10.81
C ARG A 28 -7.12 -14.70 12.06
N THR A 29 -7.60 -13.55 12.54
CA THR A 29 -8.48 -13.50 13.72
C THR A 29 -9.82 -14.20 13.44
N ALA A 30 -10.44 -13.90 12.29
CA ALA A 30 -11.69 -14.52 11.88
C ALA A 30 -11.52 -16.04 11.68
N ARG A 31 -10.41 -16.47 11.07
CA ARG A 31 -10.13 -17.88 10.82
C ARG A 31 -9.94 -18.69 12.10
N VAL A 32 -9.13 -18.19 13.03
CA VAL A 32 -8.96 -18.83 14.35
C VAL A 32 -10.29 -18.92 15.10
N HIS A 33 -11.15 -17.90 14.98
CA HIS A 33 -12.47 -17.94 15.60
C HIS A 33 -13.37 -19.00 14.96
N PHE A 34 -13.38 -19.11 13.63
CA PHE A 34 -14.10 -20.14 12.90
C PHE A 34 -13.66 -21.55 13.32
N GLU A 35 -12.37 -21.85 13.24
CA GLU A 35 -11.82 -23.19 13.56
C GLU A 35 -12.14 -23.64 14.99
N ARG A 36 -12.15 -22.71 15.94
CA ARG A 36 -12.44 -23.02 17.35
C ARG A 36 -13.92 -23.16 17.66
N THR A 37 -14.78 -22.43 16.93
CA THR A 37 -16.18 -22.24 17.32
C THR A 37 -17.14 -23.05 16.46
N ALA A 38 -16.86 -23.16 15.15
CA ALA A 38 -17.72 -23.86 14.19
C ALA A 38 -18.06 -25.31 14.60
N PRO A 39 -17.16 -26.10 15.22
CA PRO A 39 -17.48 -27.48 15.61
C PRO A 39 -18.44 -27.63 16.81
N ILE A 40 -18.69 -26.56 17.58
CA ILE A 40 -19.38 -26.64 18.89
C ILE A 40 -20.66 -25.79 18.97
N VAL A 41 -21.03 -25.13 17.89
CA VAL A 41 -22.24 -24.28 17.79
C VAL A 41 -23.26 -24.91 16.84
N ASP A 42 -24.48 -24.37 16.84
CA ASP A 42 -25.50 -24.77 15.88
C ASP A 42 -25.11 -24.39 14.43
N ALA A 43 -25.80 -25.00 13.46
CA ALA A 43 -25.49 -24.84 12.05
C ALA A 43 -25.60 -23.39 11.55
N ASP A 44 -26.57 -22.62 12.06
CA ASP A 44 -26.78 -21.23 11.63
C ASP A 44 -25.65 -20.33 12.13
N THR A 45 -25.25 -20.50 13.39
CA THR A 45 -24.09 -19.81 13.98
C THR A 45 -22.80 -20.21 13.27
N SER A 46 -22.60 -21.49 13.00
CA SER A 46 -21.42 -21.99 12.27
C SER A 46 -21.33 -21.37 10.87
N ALA A 47 -22.44 -21.33 10.14
CA ALA A 47 -22.53 -20.70 8.83
C ALA A 47 -22.29 -19.19 8.88
N ALA A 48 -22.74 -18.50 9.92
CA ALA A 48 -22.49 -17.06 10.10
C ALA A 48 -21.00 -16.77 10.33
N ILE A 49 -20.32 -17.57 11.16
CA ILE A 49 -18.89 -17.41 11.41
C ILE A 49 -18.07 -17.78 10.16
N GLY A 50 -18.49 -18.79 9.40
CA GLY A 50 -17.89 -19.13 8.10
C GLY A 50 -17.95 -17.95 7.12
N ARG A 51 -19.12 -17.34 6.93
CA ARG A 51 -19.27 -16.13 6.09
C ARG A 51 -18.41 -14.97 6.56
N ALA A 52 -18.25 -14.78 7.88
CA ALA A 52 -17.37 -13.74 8.41
C ALA A 52 -15.90 -14.00 8.07
N SER A 53 -15.44 -15.25 8.16
CA SER A 53 -14.10 -15.67 7.74
C SER A 53 -13.89 -15.45 6.23
N ASP A 54 -14.86 -15.83 5.40
CA ASP A 54 -14.79 -15.65 3.94
C ASP A 54 -14.76 -14.18 3.53
N ASN A 55 -15.53 -13.33 4.22
CA ASN A 55 -15.52 -11.88 3.99
C ASN A 55 -14.16 -11.28 4.36
N ALA A 56 -13.57 -11.69 5.49
CA ALA A 56 -12.25 -11.22 5.90
C ALA A 56 -11.17 -11.66 4.92
N LEU A 57 -11.26 -12.88 4.37
CA LEU A 57 -10.38 -13.34 3.31
C LEU A 57 -10.54 -12.50 2.03
N GLY A 58 -11.78 -12.22 1.62
CA GLY A 58 -12.07 -11.35 0.48
C GLY A 58 -11.44 -9.96 0.63
N LEU A 59 -11.52 -9.37 1.82
CA LEU A 59 -10.89 -8.09 2.13
C LEU A 59 -9.36 -8.16 2.07
N MET A 60 -8.75 -9.22 2.61
CA MET A 60 -7.30 -9.44 2.53
C MET A 60 -6.80 -9.55 1.08
N ILE A 61 -7.54 -10.26 0.22
CA ILE A 61 -7.17 -10.39 -1.19
C ILE A 61 -7.31 -9.07 -1.95
N ALA A 62 -8.35 -8.28 -1.63
CA ALA A 62 -8.58 -6.97 -2.26
C ALA A 62 -7.60 -5.88 -1.78
N ALA A 63 -7.07 -5.96 -0.56
CA ALA A 63 -6.11 -4.99 -0.02
C ALA A 63 -4.78 -5.04 -0.80
N PRO A 64 -4.24 -3.91 -1.33
CA PRO A 64 -3.03 -3.92 -2.16
C PRO A 64 -1.80 -4.54 -1.47
N SER A 65 -1.01 -5.35 -2.19
CA SER A 65 0.21 -5.97 -1.64
C SER A 65 1.41 -5.02 -1.69
N ASP A 66 1.95 -4.57 -0.57
CA ASP A 66 3.09 -3.62 -0.62
C ASP A 66 4.41 -4.29 -1.01
N SER A 67 4.49 -5.62 -0.91
CA SER A 67 5.69 -6.39 -1.20
C SER A 67 5.42 -7.73 -1.91
N VAL A 68 6.48 -8.34 -2.43
CA VAL A 68 6.45 -9.72 -2.95
C VAL A 68 6.08 -10.72 -1.85
N ALA A 69 6.45 -10.46 -0.60
CA ALA A 69 6.10 -11.32 0.54
C ALA A 69 4.59 -11.28 0.85
N ASP A 70 3.97 -10.10 0.74
CA ASP A 70 2.52 -9.96 0.88
C ASP A 70 1.78 -10.70 -0.23
N LEU A 71 2.25 -10.54 -1.47
CA LEU A 71 1.72 -11.27 -2.63
C LEU A 71 1.84 -12.79 -2.46
N ALA A 72 3.00 -13.27 -1.98
CA ALA A 72 3.21 -14.69 -1.68
C ALA A 72 2.23 -15.18 -0.61
N THR A 73 2.03 -14.40 0.45
CA THR A 73 1.08 -14.71 1.53
C THR A 73 -0.35 -14.83 1.01
N LYS A 74 -0.79 -13.94 0.10
CA LYS A 74 -2.09 -14.06 -0.57
C LYS A 74 -2.23 -15.36 -1.34
N LEU A 75 -1.21 -15.71 -2.14
CA LEU A 75 -1.21 -16.91 -2.97
C LEU A 75 -1.24 -18.18 -2.13
N GLU A 76 -0.42 -18.26 -1.09
CA GLU A 76 -0.39 -19.40 -0.16
C GLU A 76 -1.74 -19.58 0.55
N THR A 77 -2.32 -18.49 1.05
CA THR A 77 -3.64 -18.53 1.70
C THR A 77 -4.73 -19.00 0.75
N MET A 78 -4.72 -18.50 -0.50
CA MET A 78 -5.67 -18.93 -1.53
C MET A 78 -5.53 -20.40 -1.89
N LEU A 79 -4.29 -20.90 -2.00
CA LEU A 79 -4.03 -22.32 -2.31
C LEU A 79 -4.53 -23.24 -1.19
N VAL A 80 -4.37 -22.85 0.08
CA VAL A 80 -4.82 -23.66 1.22
C VAL A 80 -6.35 -23.64 1.37
N GLU A 81 -6.99 -22.49 1.20
CA GLU A 81 -8.44 -22.37 1.43
C GLU A 81 -9.29 -22.86 0.26
N TYR A 82 -8.74 -22.91 -0.96
CA TYR A 82 -9.48 -23.22 -2.19
C TYR A 82 -8.85 -24.35 -3.01
N GLU A 83 -8.26 -25.35 -2.34
CA GLU A 83 -7.66 -26.52 -3.00
C GLU A 83 -8.64 -27.22 -3.98
N ASP A 84 -9.95 -27.11 -3.73
CA ASP A 84 -11.03 -27.75 -4.51
C ASP A 84 -12.09 -26.79 -5.10
N SER A 85 -11.87 -25.46 -5.10
CA SER A 85 -12.89 -24.51 -5.61
C SER A 85 -12.37 -23.51 -6.63
N GLU A 86 -13.25 -23.04 -7.50
CA GLU A 86 -12.93 -22.04 -8.51
C GLU A 86 -12.53 -20.73 -7.84
N TRP A 87 -11.31 -20.26 -8.15
CA TRP A 87 -10.85 -18.96 -7.71
C TRP A 87 -11.67 -17.91 -8.46
N GLY A 88 -12.58 -17.23 -7.76
CA GLY A 88 -13.44 -16.21 -8.37
C GLY A 88 -12.61 -15.20 -9.18
N ALA A 89 -13.07 -14.87 -10.39
CA ALA A 89 -12.30 -14.08 -11.37
C ALA A 89 -11.79 -12.74 -10.82
N ASP A 90 -12.53 -12.12 -9.91
CA ASP A 90 -12.16 -10.85 -9.28
C ASP A 90 -10.94 -10.99 -8.36
N ARG A 91 -10.81 -12.11 -7.64
CA ARG A 91 -9.66 -12.39 -6.77
C ARG A 91 -8.40 -12.64 -7.59
N VAL A 92 -8.52 -13.41 -8.66
CA VAL A 92 -7.42 -13.66 -9.60
C VAL A 92 -6.96 -12.34 -10.23
N ARG A 93 -7.89 -11.47 -10.61
CA ARG A 93 -7.58 -10.15 -11.17
C ARG A 93 -6.80 -9.29 -10.18
N ALA A 94 -7.24 -9.19 -8.92
CA ALA A 94 -6.55 -8.42 -7.89
C ALA A 94 -5.10 -8.89 -7.66
N ILE A 95 -4.89 -10.22 -7.56
CA ILE A 95 -3.55 -10.81 -7.42
C ILE A 95 -2.68 -10.52 -8.65
N ALA A 96 -3.25 -10.61 -9.86
CA ALA A 96 -2.54 -10.31 -11.10
C ALA A 96 -2.16 -8.82 -11.21
N GLU A 97 -3.01 -7.91 -10.75
CA GLU A 97 -2.72 -6.47 -10.70
C GLU A 97 -1.58 -6.16 -9.74
N ASP A 98 -1.58 -6.74 -8.54
CA ASP A 98 -0.46 -6.65 -7.60
C ASP A 98 0.83 -7.20 -8.20
N ALA A 99 0.79 -8.38 -8.82
CA ALA A 99 1.95 -8.99 -9.47
C ALA A 99 2.51 -8.10 -10.58
N ARG A 100 1.65 -7.51 -11.43
CA ARG A 100 2.09 -6.59 -12.48
C ARG A 100 2.70 -5.32 -11.92
N ARG A 101 2.10 -4.73 -10.87
CA ARG A 101 2.61 -3.52 -10.22
C ARG A 101 3.98 -3.77 -9.58
N LEU A 102 4.14 -4.91 -8.91
CA LEU A 102 5.40 -5.28 -8.25
C LEU A 102 6.48 -5.71 -9.26
N ALA A 103 6.10 -6.27 -10.40
CA ALA A 103 7.02 -6.66 -11.48
C ALA A 103 7.35 -5.52 -12.45
N ALA A 104 6.59 -4.41 -12.43
CA ALA A 104 6.86 -3.26 -13.28
C ALA A 104 8.28 -2.74 -12.99
N PRO A 105 9.10 -2.45 -14.03
CA PRO A 105 10.39 -1.83 -13.82
C PRO A 105 10.20 -0.54 -13.02
N GLN A 106 10.71 -0.52 -11.79
CA GLN A 106 10.70 0.69 -10.99
C GLN A 106 11.64 1.68 -11.68
N GLU A 107 11.08 2.83 -12.09
CA GLU A 107 11.88 3.88 -12.68
C GLU A 107 12.94 4.32 -11.66
N SER A 108 14.21 4.33 -12.08
CA SER A 108 15.29 4.69 -11.16
C SER A 108 15.15 6.15 -10.72
N TRP A 109 15.60 6.45 -9.50
CA TRP A 109 15.62 7.82 -8.98
C TRP A 109 16.26 8.83 -9.97
N ASN A 110 17.36 8.44 -10.63
CA ASN A 110 18.05 9.26 -11.61
C ASN A 110 17.20 9.55 -12.87
N ALA A 111 16.39 8.57 -13.31
CA ALA A 111 15.52 8.74 -14.46
C ALA A 111 14.38 9.73 -14.14
N LEU A 112 13.77 9.60 -12.97
CA LEU A 112 12.75 10.54 -12.50
C LEU A 112 13.28 11.97 -12.37
N VAL A 113 14.45 12.15 -11.75
CA VAL A 113 15.08 13.48 -11.61
C VAL A 113 15.44 14.08 -12.95
N SER A 114 15.91 13.27 -13.91
CA SER A 114 16.22 13.74 -15.25
C SER A 114 14.96 14.23 -15.99
N ARG A 115 13.85 13.51 -15.86
CA ARG A 115 12.56 13.91 -16.46
C ARG A 115 11.99 15.15 -15.78
N PHE A 116 12.04 15.22 -14.46
CA PHE A 116 11.63 16.40 -13.70
C PHE A 116 12.44 17.64 -14.12
N ALA A 117 13.76 17.53 -14.22
CA ALA A 117 14.61 18.64 -14.68
C ALA A 117 14.34 19.05 -16.14
N ALA A 118 14.01 18.09 -17.02
CA ALA A 118 13.62 18.39 -18.40
C ALA A 118 12.30 19.17 -18.44
N LEU A 119 11.32 18.77 -17.63
CA LEU A 119 10.01 19.39 -17.52
C LEU A 119 10.09 20.81 -16.96
N GLU A 120 10.88 21.02 -15.89
CA GLU A 120 11.15 22.35 -15.30
C GLU A 120 11.87 23.30 -16.28
N ALA A 121 12.57 22.76 -17.28
CA ALA A 121 13.22 23.55 -18.32
C ALA A 121 12.29 23.93 -19.49
N GLU A 122 11.09 23.32 -19.60
CA GLU A 122 10.15 23.59 -20.68
C GLU A 122 9.57 25.01 -20.59
N LYS A 123 9.41 25.64 -21.76
CA LYS A 123 8.75 26.94 -21.90
C LYS A 123 7.87 26.94 -23.16
N PRO A 124 6.62 27.43 -23.10
CA PRO A 124 5.94 28.01 -21.93
C PRO A 124 5.57 26.94 -20.89
N ILE A 125 5.49 27.34 -19.63
CA ILE A 125 4.96 26.48 -18.56
C ILE A 125 3.44 26.37 -18.75
N THR A 126 2.92 25.16 -18.89
CA THR A 126 1.47 24.90 -18.90
C THR A 126 0.99 24.32 -17.57
N ASP A 127 -0.32 24.33 -17.33
CA ASP A 127 -0.91 23.70 -16.14
C ASP A 127 -0.61 22.19 -16.12
N GLU A 128 -0.63 21.52 -17.28
CA GLU A 128 -0.26 20.10 -17.38
C GLU A 128 1.21 19.85 -17.00
N ASN A 129 2.13 20.75 -17.38
CA ASN A 129 3.52 20.63 -16.96
C ASN A 129 3.67 20.78 -15.44
N ILE A 130 2.89 21.67 -14.81
CA ILE A 130 2.91 21.88 -13.36
C ILE A 130 2.40 20.64 -12.64
N ASP A 131 1.29 20.05 -13.10
CA ASP A 131 0.73 18.84 -12.51
C ASP A 131 1.69 17.65 -12.64
N GLU A 132 2.28 17.46 -13.82
CA GLU A 132 3.27 16.40 -14.05
C GLU A 132 4.54 16.62 -13.21
N ALA A 133 5.00 17.85 -13.07
CA ALA A 133 6.14 18.19 -12.20
C ALA A 133 5.83 17.86 -10.74
N GLY A 134 4.61 18.16 -10.28
CA GLY A 134 4.09 17.80 -8.96
C GLY A 134 4.08 16.29 -8.71
N GLU A 135 3.63 15.50 -9.69
CA GLU A 135 3.66 14.04 -9.58
C GLU A 135 5.08 13.48 -9.53
N LEU A 136 5.97 13.99 -10.39
CA LEU A 136 7.36 13.52 -10.47
C LEU A 136 8.10 13.85 -9.19
N ILE A 137 7.98 15.08 -8.67
CA ILE A 137 8.64 15.44 -7.42
C ILE A 137 8.10 14.63 -6.25
N GLY A 138 6.79 14.37 -6.21
CA GLY A 138 6.20 13.51 -5.18
C GLY A 138 6.81 12.10 -5.17
N LYS A 139 7.00 11.50 -6.35
CA LYS A 139 7.67 10.20 -6.50
C LYS A 139 9.14 10.26 -6.07
N ILE A 140 9.89 11.27 -6.52
CA ILE A 140 11.31 11.46 -6.19
C ILE A 140 11.51 11.57 -4.67
N MET A 141 10.63 12.34 -4.00
CA MET A 141 10.72 12.57 -2.56
C MET A 141 10.39 11.32 -1.74
N ALA A 142 9.39 10.53 -2.18
CA ALA A 142 8.97 9.30 -1.52
C ALA A 142 9.94 8.12 -1.69
N MET A 143 10.75 8.08 -2.76
CA MET A 143 11.72 6.99 -2.97
C MET A 143 12.95 7.13 -2.08
N PRO A 144 13.54 6.04 -1.55
CA PRO A 144 14.84 6.13 -0.88
C PRO A 144 15.92 6.72 -1.78
N ALA A 145 16.73 7.65 -1.25
CA ALA A 145 17.83 8.21 -2.01
C ALA A 145 18.85 7.11 -2.39
N PRO A 146 19.32 7.00 -3.64
CA PRO A 146 20.32 5.97 -3.98
C PRO A 146 21.68 6.21 -3.30
N ASP A 147 22.05 7.47 -3.04
CA ASP A 147 23.32 7.86 -2.45
C ASP A 147 23.22 9.19 -1.67
N ALA A 148 24.33 9.61 -1.05
CA ALA A 148 24.41 10.83 -0.26
C ALA A 148 24.20 12.11 -1.09
N ASN A 149 24.54 12.09 -2.39
CA ASN A 149 24.32 13.25 -3.27
C ASN A 149 22.82 13.40 -3.58
N ALA A 150 22.10 12.30 -3.79
CA ALA A 150 20.66 12.31 -3.96
C ALA A 150 19.92 12.76 -2.69
N ALA A 151 20.38 12.32 -1.51
CA ALA A 151 19.84 12.80 -0.23
C ALA A 151 20.04 14.32 -0.07
N ARG A 152 21.24 14.81 -0.40
CA ARG A 152 21.53 16.25 -0.41
C ARG A 152 20.65 17.00 -1.42
N TRP A 153 20.47 16.47 -2.63
CA TRP A 153 19.62 17.08 -3.65
C TRP A 153 18.19 17.31 -3.14
N LYS A 154 17.60 16.31 -2.46
CA LYS A 154 16.27 16.44 -1.86
C LYS A 154 16.20 17.55 -0.81
N LEU A 155 17.24 17.65 0.02
CA LEU A 155 17.33 18.71 1.03
C LEU A 155 17.44 20.08 0.35
N ASP A 156 18.32 20.21 -0.63
CA ASP A 156 18.51 21.45 -1.39
C ASP A 156 17.18 21.86 -2.07
N TYR A 157 16.41 20.90 -2.61
CA TYR A 157 15.09 21.15 -3.21
C TYR A 157 14.05 21.64 -2.20
N ILE A 158 13.96 21.04 -1.02
CA ILE A 158 13.03 21.48 0.04
C ILE A 158 13.40 22.87 0.57
N LEU A 159 14.70 23.14 0.69
CA LEU A 159 15.19 24.40 1.23
C LEU A 159 15.19 25.54 0.20
N ASP A 160 15.00 25.25 -1.09
CA ASP A 160 14.96 26.28 -2.12
C ASP A 160 13.66 27.09 -2.04
N THR A 161 13.77 28.27 -1.42
CA THR A 161 12.67 29.22 -1.27
C THR A 161 12.48 30.13 -2.49
N THR A 162 13.29 30.00 -3.55
CA THR A 162 13.30 30.97 -4.67
C THR A 162 12.25 30.68 -5.75
N GLY A 163 11.66 29.49 -5.77
CA GLY A 163 10.68 29.05 -6.77
C GLY A 163 9.19 29.14 -6.36
N GLY A 164 8.83 29.90 -5.32
CA GLY A 164 7.44 29.95 -4.83
C GLY A 164 7.04 28.78 -3.92
N SER A 165 8.02 27.95 -3.51
CA SER A 165 7.83 26.87 -2.55
C SER A 165 7.64 27.42 -1.12
N ASN A 166 6.41 27.83 -0.82
CA ASN A 166 5.81 27.52 0.49
C ASN A 166 5.17 26.13 0.39
N ALA A 167 5.88 25.15 -0.18
CA ALA A 167 5.29 23.85 -0.47
C ALA A 167 4.96 23.15 0.85
N SER A 168 3.67 22.87 1.04
CA SER A 168 3.20 21.98 2.09
C SER A 168 3.67 20.57 1.74
N TYR A 169 4.82 20.15 2.27
CA TYR A 169 5.32 18.79 2.09
C TYR A 169 4.50 17.81 2.95
N SER A 170 4.24 16.62 2.41
CA SER A 170 3.62 15.55 3.20
C SER A 170 4.58 15.08 4.30
N ALA A 171 4.01 14.61 5.42
CA ALA A 171 4.79 14.01 6.51
C ALA A 171 5.69 12.88 6.01
N ASP A 172 5.18 12.07 5.07
CA ASP A 172 5.87 10.93 4.46
C ASP A 172 7.20 11.33 3.80
N TYR A 173 7.28 12.53 3.19
CA TYR A 173 8.52 13.01 2.57
C TYR A 173 9.60 13.32 3.62
N LEU A 174 9.20 13.90 4.75
CA LEU A 174 10.11 14.20 5.86
C LEU A 174 10.59 12.91 6.52
N GLU A 175 9.70 11.93 6.71
CA GLU A 175 10.05 10.62 7.26
C GLU A 175 11.07 9.88 6.39
N GLN A 176 10.85 9.83 5.08
CA GLN A 176 11.79 9.20 4.14
C GLN A 176 13.15 9.91 4.14
N MET A 177 13.16 11.25 4.18
CA MET A 177 14.42 11.99 4.30
C MET A 177 15.18 11.67 5.59
N PHE A 178 14.50 11.61 6.74
CA PHE A 178 15.15 11.22 7.99
C PHE A 178 15.72 9.81 7.92
N ALA A 179 15.03 8.88 7.26
CA ALA A 179 15.55 7.53 7.01
C ALA A 179 16.81 7.56 6.13
N ASP A 180 16.81 8.35 5.05
CA ASP A 180 17.97 8.52 4.17
C ASP A 180 19.18 9.09 4.93
N TYR A 181 18.99 10.14 5.74
CA TYR A 181 20.06 10.72 6.55
C TYR A 181 20.60 9.77 7.62
N ARG A 182 19.73 9.04 8.34
CA ARG A 182 20.16 8.04 9.32
C ARG A 182 21.01 6.94 8.67
N ARG A 183 20.65 6.52 7.46
CA ARG A 183 21.42 5.52 6.71
C ARG A 183 22.82 6.02 6.35
N PHE A 184 22.94 7.26 5.87
CA PHE A 184 24.24 7.79 5.39
C PHE A 184 25.14 8.35 6.49
N LEU A 185 24.57 8.87 7.58
CA LEU A 185 25.36 9.37 8.71
C LEU A 185 25.80 8.27 9.67
N GLY A 186 25.34 7.03 9.45
CA GLY A 186 25.54 5.90 10.34
C GLY A 186 24.71 6.09 11.60
N GLY A 187 23.55 5.43 11.67
CA GLY A 187 22.69 5.47 12.85
C GLY A 187 23.50 5.20 14.12
N ALA A 188 23.58 6.21 14.98
CA ALA A 188 24.08 6.06 16.35
C ALA A 188 23.07 5.29 17.20
#